data_AF-X1GSF4-F1
#
_entry.id   AF-X1GSF4-F1
#
_cell.length_a   1.000
_cell.length_b   1.000
_cell.length_c   1.000
_cell.angle_alpha   90.00
_cell.angle_beta   90.00
_cell.angle_gamma   90.00
#
_symmetry.space_group_name_H-M   'P 1'
#
loop_
_entity.id
_entity.type
_entity.pdbx_description
1 polymer ?
#
loop_
_entity_poly.entity_id
_entity_poly.type
_entity_poly.pdbx_seq_one_letter_code
_entity_poly.pdbx_strand_id
1 'polypeptide(L)' 'MRTIDETELRALYQRHGYFGKDLENYVIWTKVYVAFPDLMARWSKGWITPLPVYRTRF' A
#
# COMPACT_ATOMS: atom_id res chain seq x y z
N MET A 1 6.71 15.07 -7.19
CA MET A 1 6.10 14.48 -5.98
C MET A 1 7.21 14.44 -4.94
N ARG A 2 7.07 15.09 -3.78
CA ARG A 2 8.11 15.05 -2.75
C ARG A 2 8.14 13.62 -2.21
N THR A 3 9.25 12.90 -2.41
CA THR A 3 9.37 11.53 -1.94
C THR A 3 9.73 11.60 -0.46
N ILE A 4 8.76 11.29 0.41
CA ILE A 4 9.02 11.12 1.84
C ILE A 4 9.36 9.65 2.09
N ASP A 5 10.29 9.40 3.00
CA ASP A 5 10.57 8.03 3.43
C ASP A 5 9.54 7.55 4.46
N GLU A 6 9.63 6.27 4.84
CA GLU A 6 8.70 5.70 5.81
C GLU A 6 8.84 6.33 7.21
N THR A 7 10.03 6.80 7.57
CA THR A 7 10.28 7.45 8.86
C THR A 7 9.53 8.78 8.93
N GLU A 8 9.62 9.57 7.87
CA GLU A 8 8.91 10.84 7.74
C GLU A 8 7.39 10.62 7.64
N LEU A 9 6.93 9.57 6.94
CA LEU A 9 5.52 9.18 6.89
C LEU A 9 4.98 8.81 8.28
N ARG A 10 5.74 8.04 9.06
CA ARG A 10 5.38 7.66 10.44
C ARG A 10 5.29 8.88 11.35
N ALA A 11 6.26 9.78 11.26
CA ALA A 11 6.26 11.02 12.03
C ALA A 11 5.04 11.90 11.68
N LEU A 12 4.66 11.96 10.40
CA LEU A 12 3.47 12.67 9.95
C LEU A 12 2.20 12.07 10.57
N TYR A 13 2.02 10.76 10.51
CA TYR A 13 0.84 10.13 11.10
C TYR A 13 0.77 10.23 12.63
N GLN A 14 1.92 10.17 13.32
CA GLN A 14 1.96 10.43 14.76
C GLN A 14 1.57 11.86 15.10
N ARG A 15 2.01 12.86 14.30
CA ARG A 15 1.54 14.26 14.45
C ARG A 15 0.04 14.41 14.22
N HIS A 16 -0.58 13.50 13.46
CA HIS A 16 -2.02 13.42 13.28
C HIS A 16 -2.75 12.59 14.36
N GLY A 17 -2.03 12.08 15.36
CA GLY A 17 -2.61 11.35 16.49
C GLY A 17 -2.74 9.84 16.29
N TYR A 18 -2.15 9.27 15.23
CA TYR A 18 -2.15 7.82 15.03
C TYR A 18 -0.98 7.16 15.77
N PHE A 19 -1.29 6.11 16.53
CA PHE A 19 -0.32 5.35 17.31
C PHE A 19 -0.60 3.85 17.24
N GLY A 20 0.39 3.05 17.61
CA GLY A 20 0.26 1.59 17.69
C GLY A 20 -0.26 0.97 16.39
N LYS A 21 -1.29 0.13 16.51
CA LYS A 21 -1.87 -0.60 15.37
C LYS A 21 -2.43 0.34 14.28
N ASP A 22 -3.00 1.48 14.67
CA ASP A 22 -3.55 2.41 13.69
C ASP A 22 -2.45 3.07 12.86
N LEU A 23 -1.33 3.44 13.50
CA LEU A 23 -0.16 3.94 12.78
C LEU A 23 0.33 2.93 11.74
N GLU A 24 0.50 1.65 12.14
CA GLU A 24 0.94 0.61 11.21
C GLU A 24 -0.06 0.39 10.07
N ASN A 25 -1.35 0.37 10.36
CA ASN A 25 -2.40 0.23 9.35
C ASN A 25 -2.36 1.37 8.34
N TYR A 26 -2.19 2.63 8.78
CA TYR A 26 -2.11 3.79 7.90
C TYR A 26 -0.82 3.81 7.07
N VAL A 27 0.31 3.41 7.66
CA VAL A 27 1.57 3.28 6.91
C VAL A 27 1.46 2.21 5.83
N ILE A 28 0.91 1.04 6.16
CA ILE A 28 0.65 -0.04 5.20
C ILE A 28 -0.31 0.43 4.11
N TRP A 29 -1.40 1.11 4.50
CA TRP A 29 -2.40 1.56 3.56
C TRP A 29 -1.79 2.53 2.53
N THR A 30 -1.02 3.51 2.98
CA THR A 30 -0.36 4.46 2.08
C THR A 30 0.59 3.79 1.11
N LYS A 31 1.35 2.77 1.54
CA LYS A 31 2.23 2.00 0.63
C LYS A 31 1.43 1.29 -0.46
N VAL A 32 0.33 0.63 -0.10
CA VAL A 32 -0.54 -0.05 -1.07
C VAL A 32 -1.11 0.97 -2.05
N TYR A 33 -1.60 2.11 -1.57
CA TYR A 33 -2.19 3.14 -2.42
C TYR A 33 -1.18 3.75 -3.39
N VAL A 34 0.05 3.99 -2.94
CA VAL A 34 1.13 4.53 -3.77
C VAL A 34 1.58 3.52 -4.84
N ALA A 35 1.63 2.23 -4.50
CA ALA A 35 1.99 1.18 -5.46
C ALA A 35 0.87 0.86 -6.46
N PHE A 36 -0.40 1.12 -6.10
CA PHE A 36 -1.56 0.67 -6.87
C PHE A 36 -1.59 1.16 -8.34
N PRO A 37 -1.30 2.43 -8.67
CA PRO A 37 -1.26 2.86 -10.07
C PRO A 37 -0.22 2.12 -10.92
N ASP A 38 0.96 1.86 -10.37
CA ASP A 38 2.01 1.08 -11.06
C ASP A 38 1.58 -0.37 -11.25
N LEU A 39 0.98 -0.99 -10.21
CA LEU A 39 0.42 -2.33 -10.32
C LEU A 39 -0.67 -2.43 -11.39
N MET A 40 -1.61 -1.48 -11.43
CA MET A 40 -2.66 -1.44 -12.44
C MET A 40 -2.11 -1.22 -13.85
N ALA A 41 -1.10 -0.36 -13.99
CA ALA A 41 -0.42 -0.14 -15.26
C ALA A 41 0.24 -1.43 -15.75
N ARG A 42 1.02 -2.10 -14.89
CA ARG A 42 1.68 -3.38 -15.21
C ARG A 42 0.66 -4.46 -15.58
N TRP A 43 -0.47 -4.53 -14.87
CA TRP A 43 -1.54 -5.47 -15.18
C TRP A 43 -2.17 -5.17 -16.54
N SER A 44 -2.51 -3.90 -16.81
CA SER A 44 -3.09 -3.48 -18.11
C SER A 44 -2.17 -3.72 -19.31
N LYS A 45 -0.85 -3.76 -19.08
CA LYS A 45 0.18 -4.07 -20.07
C LYS A 45 0.53 -5.55 -20.16
N GLY A 46 -0.11 -6.40 -19.36
CA GLY A 46 0.15 -7.85 -19.32
C GLY A 46 1.49 -8.24 -18.72
N TRP A 47 2.15 -7.35 -17.97
CA TRP A 47 3.46 -7.61 -17.35
C TRP A 47 3.35 -8.38 -16.04
N ILE A 48 2.17 -8.35 -15.42
CA ILE A 48 1.83 -9.14 -14.24
C ILE A 48 0.47 -9.82 -14.46
N THR A 49 0.35 -11.06 -14.01
CA THR A 49 -0.93 -11.78 -13.93
C THR A 49 -1.53 -11.61 -12.55
N PRO A 50 -2.86 -11.52 -12.42
CA PRO A 50 -3.49 -11.60 -11.10
C PRO A 50 -3.14 -12.96 -10.49
N LEU A 51 -2.83 -12.96 -9.19
CA LEU A 51 -2.63 -14.19 -8.45
C LEU A 51 -3.85 -15.11 -8.63
N PRO A 52 -3.66 -16.43 -8.76
CA PRO A 52 -4.77 -17.35 -8.88
C PRO A 52 -5.65 -17.18 -7.63
N VAL A 53 -6.92 -16.84 -7.84
CA VAL A 53 -7.91 -16.97 -6.78
C VAL A 53 -8.01 -18.46 -6.51
N TYR A 54 -7.47 -18.92 -5.38
CA TYR A 54 -7.72 -20.28 -4.91
C TYR A 54 -9.23 -20.39 -4.71
N ARG A 55 -9.92 -20.91 -5.71
CA ARG A 55 -11.31 -21.32 -5.60
C ARG A 55 -11.30 -22.49 -4.64
N THR A 56 -11.48 -22.23 -3.35
CA THR A 56 -11.86 -23.24 -2.37
C THR A 56 -13.14 -23.87 -2.90
N ARG A 57 -12.98 -25.04 -3.54
CA ARG A 57 -14.10 -25.92 -3.82
C ARG A 57 -14.59 -26.39 -2.45
N PHE A 58 -15.74 -25.89 -2.03
CA PHE A 58 -16.57 -26.55 -1.05
C PHE A 58 -17.26 -27.75 -1.71
#